data_AF-A0A1D1UIH1-F1
#
_entry.id   AF-A0A1D1UIH1-F1
#
_cell.length_a   1.000
_cell.length_b   1.000
_cell.length_c   1.000
_cell.angle_alpha   90.00
_cell.angle_beta   90.00
_cell.angle_gamma   90.00
#
_symmetry.space_group_name_H-M   'P 1'
#
loop_
_entity.id
_entity.type
_entity.pdbx_description
1 polymer ?
#
loop_
_entity_poly.entity_id
_entity_poly.type
_entity_poly.pdbx_seq_one_letter_code
_entity_poly.pdbx_strand_id
1 'polypeptide(L)'
;MFNCVRFAPFNAVTDSREDHIVISPTLNSGITSTCSSFPGRVISQNARGQKLIIFGGGPGGCMLTKRDVMAIIIPVLGLRQEYRRPDRDTHIQVFPNNIRSEFRSLDLLKKYDSTMVEFTSPFDFFSITMPSQSRFVNENSLLYVPRKEGQKIGEFARLSQGDCQGLKKIYPTCARVVCSNPYNITLPEDDAELDPLSLGVATFIEKNATVTRRPRFTRRPTTTRDPELPANNLFADEGTPLDPPFNGLEFWLDPNRQKTN
;
A
#
# COMPACT_ATOMS: atom_id res chain seq x y z
N MET A 1 -19.13 -18.81 8.18
CA MET A 1 -17.89 -18.96 7.38
C MET A 1 -17.39 -17.56 7.03
N PHE A 2 -16.32 -17.08 7.67
CA PHE A 2 -15.94 -15.66 7.62
C PHE A 2 -14.88 -15.29 6.57
N ASN A 3 -14.21 -16.27 5.94
CA ASN A 3 -13.15 -16.02 4.95
C ASN A 3 -13.36 -16.91 3.71
N CYS A 4 -13.66 -16.28 2.56
CA CYS A 4 -13.93 -16.94 1.27
C CYS A 4 -12.71 -16.97 0.32
N VAL A 5 -11.74 -16.07 0.52
CA VAL A 5 -10.45 -16.09 -0.17
C VAL A 5 -9.39 -16.50 0.84
N ARG A 6 -8.50 -17.41 0.44
CA ARG A 6 -7.41 -17.90 1.28
C ARG A 6 -6.12 -17.94 0.48
N PHE A 7 -5.03 -17.56 1.15
CA PHE A 7 -3.68 -17.81 0.67
C PHE A 7 -3.19 -19.12 1.29
N ALA A 8 -2.63 -19.99 0.47
CA ALA A 8 -1.94 -21.20 0.92
C ALA A 8 -0.50 -21.18 0.39
N PRO A 9 0.48 -21.70 1.12
CA PRO A 9 1.83 -21.90 0.59
C PRO A 9 1.78 -22.75 -0.67
N PHE A 10 2.54 -22.35 -1.68
CA PHE A 10 2.68 -23.11 -2.92
C PHE A 10 3.50 -24.38 -2.67
N ASN A 11 3.07 -25.48 -3.29
CA ASN A 11 3.80 -26.74 -3.31
C ASN A 11 4.24 -27.05 -4.73
N ALA A 12 5.55 -26.98 -4.99
CA ALA A 12 6.11 -27.21 -6.33
C ALA A 12 5.81 -28.60 -6.92
N VAL A 13 5.42 -29.59 -6.12
CA VAL A 13 5.01 -30.90 -6.62
C VAL A 13 3.56 -30.90 -7.06
N THR A 14 2.65 -30.39 -6.22
CA THR A 14 1.20 -30.49 -6.48
C THR A 14 0.64 -29.33 -7.29
N ASP A 15 1.29 -28.17 -7.25
CA ASP A 15 0.75 -26.90 -7.75
C ASP A 15 1.55 -26.37 -8.96
N SER A 16 2.50 -27.15 -9.49
CA SER A 16 3.43 -26.74 -10.58
C SER A 16 2.77 -26.24 -11.87
N ARG A 17 1.47 -26.51 -12.06
CA ARG A 17 0.69 -26.07 -13.23
C ARG A 17 -0.31 -24.98 -12.91
N GLU A 18 -0.32 -24.51 -11.67
CA GLU A 18 -1.26 -23.52 -11.18
C GLU A 18 -0.62 -22.13 -11.17
N ASP A 19 -1.43 -21.12 -11.48
CA ASP A 19 -1.02 -19.73 -11.32
C ASP A 19 -0.92 -19.41 -9.83
N HIS A 20 0.22 -18.85 -9.45
CA HIS A 20 0.55 -18.53 -8.07
C HIS A 20 1.21 -17.15 -8.00
N ILE A 21 1.36 -16.64 -6.79
CA ILE A 21 2.04 -15.38 -6.51
C ILE A 21 3.41 -15.64 -5.92
N VAL A 22 4.39 -14.82 -6.28
CA VAL A 22 5.76 -14.90 -5.77
C VAL A 22 6.09 -13.60 -5.06
N ILE A 23 6.25 -13.63 -3.74
CA ILE A 23 6.65 -12.47 -2.95
C ILE A 23 8.17 -12.41 -2.90
N SER A 24 8.74 -11.30 -3.37
CA SER A 24 10.18 -11.12 -3.50
C SER A 24 10.58 -9.66 -3.35
N PRO A 25 11.79 -9.36 -2.84
CA PRO A 25 12.22 -7.98 -2.66
C PRO A 25 12.62 -7.27 -3.95
N THR A 26 12.83 -8.00 -5.05
CA THR A 26 13.37 -7.45 -6.31
C THR A 26 12.70 -8.07 -7.52
N LEU A 27 12.80 -7.43 -8.69
CA LEU A 27 12.54 -8.10 -9.97
C LEU A 27 13.65 -9.11 -10.28
N ASN A 28 13.47 -9.94 -11.30
CA ASN A 28 14.51 -10.89 -11.74
C ASN A 28 15.79 -10.17 -12.19
N SER A 29 15.67 -8.92 -12.64
CA SER A 29 16.78 -8.02 -12.95
C SER A 29 17.53 -7.47 -11.73
N GLY A 30 17.06 -7.75 -10.50
CA GLY A 30 17.65 -7.24 -9.26
C GLY A 30 17.32 -5.78 -8.93
N ILE A 31 16.69 -5.04 -9.86
CA ILE A 31 16.39 -3.62 -9.69
C ILE A 31 14.92 -3.44 -9.32
N THR A 32 14.65 -2.73 -8.23
CA THR A 32 13.34 -2.13 -7.96
C THR A 32 13.48 -0.84 -7.18
N SER A 33 12.65 0.15 -7.52
CA SER A 33 12.58 1.43 -6.81
C SER A 33 11.57 1.41 -5.66
N THR A 34 10.50 0.61 -5.77
CA THR A 34 9.47 0.50 -4.73
C THR A 34 8.66 -0.79 -4.82
N CYS A 35 7.88 -1.07 -3.77
CA CYS A 35 6.93 -2.15 -3.76
C CYS A 35 5.83 -1.98 -4.81
N SER A 36 5.42 -3.10 -5.40
CA SER A 36 4.46 -3.11 -6.50
C SER A 36 3.75 -4.45 -6.59
N SER A 37 2.53 -4.42 -7.13
CA SER A 37 1.76 -5.59 -7.48
C SER A 37 0.88 -5.30 -8.69
N PHE A 38 0.52 -6.35 -9.42
CA PHE A 38 -0.42 -6.27 -10.53
C PHE A 38 -1.84 -6.57 -10.06
N PRO A 39 -2.84 -5.75 -10.44
CA PRO A 39 -4.21 -6.03 -10.10
C PRO A 39 -4.73 -7.31 -10.77
N GLY A 40 -5.22 -8.26 -9.97
CA GLY A 40 -5.81 -9.51 -10.44
C GLY A 40 -4.80 -10.58 -10.86
N ARG A 41 -5.33 -11.67 -11.45
CA ARG A 41 -4.57 -12.83 -11.94
C ARG A 41 -4.03 -12.57 -13.35
N VAL A 42 -2.71 -12.68 -13.53
CA VAL A 42 -2.04 -12.57 -14.83
C VAL A 42 -1.85 -13.96 -15.45
N ILE A 43 -2.75 -14.32 -16.36
CA ILE A 43 -2.75 -15.66 -17.00
C ILE A 43 -1.60 -15.88 -18.00
N SER A 44 -0.98 -14.80 -18.50
CA SER A 44 0.12 -14.90 -19.46
C SER A 44 1.41 -15.45 -18.84
N GLN A 45 1.48 -15.58 -17.51
CA GLN A 45 2.63 -16.15 -16.81
C GLN A 45 2.74 -17.68 -16.98
N ASN A 46 1.67 -18.38 -17.41
CA ASN A 46 1.70 -19.83 -17.66
C ASN A 46 2.33 -20.63 -16.52
N ALA A 47 1.81 -20.46 -15.29
CA ALA A 47 2.32 -21.10 -14.07
C ALA A 47 3.77 -20.76 -13.65
N ARG A 48 4.40 -19.71 -14.21
CA ARG A 48 5.73 -19.20 -13.78
C ARG A 48 5.69 -18.29 -12.55
N GLY A 49 4.50 -17.98 -12.07
CA GLY A 49 4.28 -17.14 -10.90
C GLY A 49 4.20 -15.64 -11.23
N GLN A 50 3.26 -14.97 -10.58
CA GLN A 50 3.08 -13.53 -10.64
C GLN A 50 3.85 -12.86 -9.51
N LYS A 51 4.88 -12.07 -9.84
CA LYS A 51 5.74 -11.44 -8.83
C LYS A 51 5.06 -10.25 -8.15
N LEU A 52 5.10 -10.23 -6.82
CA LEU A 52 4.80 -9.09 -5.98
C LEU A 52 6.11 -8.60 -5.38
N ILE A 53 6.40 -7.32 -5.58
CA ILE A 53 7.60 -6.71 -5.02
C ILE A 53 7.25 -6.21 -3.62
N ILE A 54 7.80 -6.85 -2.59
CA ILE A 54 7.62 -6.47 -1.19
C ILE A 54 8.98 -6.54 -0.50
N PHE A 55 9.43 -5.40 0.02
CA PHE A 55 10.65 -5.31 0.80
C PHE A 55 10.52 -4.28 1.93
N GLY A 56 11.35 -4.44 2.94
CA GLY A 56 11.51 -3.50 4.04
C GLY A 56 12.74 -2.60 3.84
N GLY A 57 12.75 -1.49 4.56
CA GLY A 57 13.86 -0.55 4.55
C GLY A 57 13.87 0.43 3.37
N GLY A 58 14.57 1.55 3.60
CA GLY A 58 14.70 2.63 2.64
C GLY A 58 13.39 3.36 2.29
N PRO A 59 13.48 4.43 1.48
CA PRO A 59 12.34 5.22 1.03
C PRO A 59 11.27 4.44 0.24
N GLY A 60 11.67 3.37 -0.44
CA GLY A 60 10.83 2.61 -1.35
C GLY A 60 10.16 1.39 -0.73
N GLY A 61 10.56 0.96 0.47
CA GLY A 61 10.07 -0.27 1.12
C GLY A 61 8.68 -0.11 1.73
N CYS A 62 7.86 -1.15 1.72
CA CYS A 62 6.43 -1.14 2.11
C CYS A 62 6.14 -2.05 3.32
N MET A 63 7.16 -2.49 4.04
CA MET A 63 7.02 -3.31 5.25
C MET A 63 7.06 -2.47 6.54
N LEU A 64 6.63 -1.20 6.48
CA LEU A 64 6.60 -0.31 7.65
C LEU A 64 5.44 -0.67 8.58
N THR A 65 4.27 -0.95 8.01
CA THR A 65 3.08 -1.35 8.77
C THR A 65 2.39 -2.53 8.10
N LYS A 66 1.54 -3.24 8.86
CA LYS A 66 0.65 -4.28 8.31
C LYS A 66 -0.25 -3.71 7.21
N ARG A 67 -0.68 -2.44 7.34
CA ARG A 67 -1.53 -1.75 6.36
C ARG A 67 -0.79 -1.58 5.03
N ASP A 68 0.48 -1.17 5.05
CA ASP A 68 1.27 -0.99 3.84
C ASP A 68 1.47 -2.31 3.08
N VAL A 69 1.73 -3.40 3.79
CA VAL A 69 1.83 -4.73 3.19
C VAL A 69 0.49 -5.15 2.58
N MET A 70 -0.63 -4.93 3.28
CA MET A 70 -1.95 -5.22 2.75
C MET A 70 -2.29 -4.38 1.52
N ALA A 71 -1.88 -3.11 1.47
CA ALA A 71 -2.09 -2.24 0.32
C ALA A 71 -1.41 -2.76 -0.96
N ILE A 72 -0.36 -3.57 -0.83
CA ILE A 72 0.32 -4.24 -1.95
C ILE A 72 -0.30 -5.60 -2.26
N ILE A 73 -0.68 -6.39 -1.26
CA ILE A 73 -1.24 -7.74 -1.48
C ILE A 73 -2.66 -7.69 -2.04
N ILE A 74 -3.52 -6.80 -1.52
CA ILE A 74 -4.94 -6.77 -1.87
C ILE A 74 -5.20 -6.50 -3.36
N PRO A 75 -4.43 -5.64 -4.06
CA PRO A 75 -4.60 -5.48 -5.49
C PRO A 75 -4.51 -6.78 -6.30
N VAL A 76 -3.72 -7.76 -5.86
CA VAL A 76 -3.60 -9.05 -6.56
C VAL A 76 -4.91 -9.82 -6.60
N LEU A 77 -5.85 -9.52 -5.69
CA LEU A 77 -7.20 -10.07 -5.73
C LEU A 77 -8.10 -9.39 -6.78
N GLY A 78 -7.63 -8.36 -7.48
CA GLY A 78 -8.35 -7.67 -8.55
C GLY A 78 -8.84 -6.27 -8.18
N LEU A 79 -8.71 -5.84 -6.92
CA LEU A 79 -8.97 -4.45 -6.56
C LEU A 79 -7.89 -3.54 -7.15
N ARG A 80 -8.29 -2.39 -7.66
CA ARG A 80 -7.37 -1.37 -8.16
C ARG A 80 -7.18 -0.29 -7.11
N GLN A 81 -6.07 0.45 -7.18
CA GLN A 81 -5.81 1.49 -6.18
C GLN A 81 -6.82 2.64 -6.28
N GLU A 82 -7.53 2.89 -5.18
CA GLU A 82 -8.61 3.87 -5.11
C GLU A 82 -8.13 5.29 -5.47
N TYR A 83 -6.94 5.68 -5.02
CA TYR A 83 -6.34 6.99 -5.31
C TYR A 83 -5.91 7.17 -6.78
N ARG A 84 -6.05 6.14 -7.63
CA ARG A 84 -5.81 6.21 -9.07
C ARG A 84 -7.09 6.16 -9.89
N ARG A 85 -8.28 6.16 -9.27
CA ARG A 85 -9.55 6.22 -10.00
C ARG A 85 -9.63 7.41 -10.97
N PRO A 86 -10.36 7.29 -12.10
CA PRO A 86 -10.59 8.37 -13.07
C PRO A 86 -11.20 9.63 -12.42
N ASP A 87 -12.16 9.41 -11.51
CA ASP A 87 -12.92 10.44 -10.82
C ASP A 87 -12.26 10.97 -9.53
N ARG A 88 -11.10 10.45 -9.11
CA ARG A 88 -10.49 10.79 -7.81
C ARG A 88 -10.38 12.29 -7.54
N ASP A 89 -10.19 13.11 -8.59
CA ASP A 89 -9.87 14.53 -8.43
C ASP A 89 -11.11 15.35 -7.99
N THR A 90 -12.30 14.75 -7.96
CA THR A 90 -13.49 15.33 -7.31
C THR A 90 -13.52 15.04 -5.80
N HIS A 91 -12.72 14.08 -5.33
CA HIS A 91 -12.70 13.58 -3.95
C HIS A 91 -11.44 13.96 -3.19
N ILE A 92 -10.28 13.91 -3.85
CA ILE A 92 -8.96 14.25 -3.29
C ILE A 92 -8.24 15.26 -4.20
N GLN A 93 -7.37 16.06 -3.59
CA GLN A 93 -6.35 16.84 -4.29
C GLN A 93 -5.01 16.11 -4.17
N VAL A 94 -4.34 15.84 -5.29
CA VAL A 94 -3.01 15.20 -5.33
C VAL A 94 -1.90 16.23 -5.52
N PHE A 95 -0.69 15.93 -5.04
CA PHE A 95 0.46 16.83 -5.11
C PHE A 95 1.68 16.18 -5.79
N PRO A 96 1.73 16.12 -7.13
CA PRO A 96 2.85 15.51 -7.85
C PRO A 96 4.22 16.11 -7.51
N ASN A 97 4.28 17.42 -7.27
CA ASN A 97 5.51 18.14 -6.94
C ASN A 97 6.10 17.74 -5.58
N ASN A 98 5.29 17.15 -4.69
CA ASN A 98 5.73 16.68 -3.38
C ASN A 98 6.44 15.34 -3.47
N ILE A 99 6.36 14.61 -4.58
CA ILE A 99 6.99 13.31 -4.77
C ILE A 99 8.52 13.47 -4.85
N ARG A 100 9.23 12.62 -4.10
CA ARG A 100 10.69 12.55 -4.08
C ARG A 100 11.23 12.25 -5.48
N SER A 101 12.36 12.86 -5.84
CA SER A 101 12.94 12.79 -7.18
C SER A 101 13.07 11.36 -7.73
N GLU A 102 13.52 10.43 -6.90
CA GLU A 102 13.75 9.02 -7.24
C GLU A 102 12.47 8.22 -7.57
N PHE A 103 11.29 8.77 -7.28
CA PHE A 103 10.00 8.12 -7.56
C PHE A 103 9.22 8.80 -8.68
N ARG A 104 9.70 9.92 -9.23
CA ARG A 104 8.95 10.69 -10.24
C ARG A 104 8.75 9.93 -11.55
N SER A 105 9.69 9.04 -11.91
CA SER A 105 9.59 8.20 -13.12
C SER A 105 8.58 7.05 -13.01
N LEU A 106 7.99 6.83 -11.83
CA LEU A 106 7.10 5.68 -11.58
C LEU A 106 5.62 5.97 -11.83
N ASP A 107 5.27 7.19 -12.25
CA ASP A 107 3.89 7.57 -12.56
C ASP A 107 2.88 7.21 -11.45
N LEU A 108 3.31 7.36 -10.19
CA LEU A 108 2.55 6.88 -9.01
C LEU A 108 1.13 7.47 -8.95
N LEU A 109 0.94 8.68 -9.46
CA LEU A 109 -0.34 9.41 -9.49
C LEU A 109 -1.06 9.33 -10.84
N LYS A 110 -0.62 8.47 -11.78
CA LYS A 110 -1.32 8.29 -13.06
C LYS A 110 -2.69 7.65 -12.82
N LYS A 111 -3.76 8.30 -13.29
CA LYS A 111 -5.12 7.73 -13.22
C LYS A 111 -5.23 6.49 -14.08
N TYR A 112 -6.12 5.60 -13.69
CA TYR A 112 -6.61 4.54 -14.56
C TYR A 112 -7.46 5.13 -15.68
N ASP A 113 -7.46 4.44 -16.82
CA ASP A 113 -8.48 4.67 -17.84
C ASP A 113 -9.84 4.24 -17.29
N SER A 114 -10.91 4.97 -17.64
CA SER A 114 -12.28 4.65 -17.26
C SER A 114 -12.74 3.26 -17.68
N THR A 115 -12.16 2.70 -18.75
CA THR A 115 -12.46 1.34 -19.23
C THR A 115 -11.82 0.23 -18.40
N MET A 116 -10.84 0.56 -17.55
CA MET A 116 -10.07 -0.41 -16.76
C MET A 116 -10.60 -0.61 -15.34
N VAL A 117 -11.51 0.27 -14.88
CA VAL A 117 -12.00 0.31 -13.50
C VAL A 117 -13.52 0.44 -13.47
N GLU A 118 -14.13 -0.24 -12.49
CA GLU A 118 -15.48 0.10 -12.05
C GLU A 118 -15.39 1.23 -11.02
N PHE A 119 -15.94 2.40 -11.34
CA PHE A 119 -15.91 3.58 -10.47
C PHE A 119 -17.30 4.19 -10.24
N THR A 120 -18.37 3.48 -10.59
CA THR A 120 -19.74 3.92 -10.27
C THR A 120 -20.05 3.82 -8.77
N SER A 121 -19.30 3.02 -8.01
CA SER A 121 -19.38 3.01 -6.56
C SER A 121 -18.82 4.31 -5.97
N PRO A 122 -19.34 4.77 -4.81
CA PRO A 122 -18.78 5.92 -4.10
C PRO A 122 -17.27 5.78 -3.88
N PHE A 123 -16.56 6.90 -3.85
CA PHE A 123 -15.13 6.93 -3.51
C PHE A 123 -14.90 6.52 -2.07
N ASP A 124 -14.03 5.53 -1.85
CA ASP A 124 -13.78 4.94 -0.55
C ASP A 124 -12.50 5.48 0.08
N PHE A 125 -12.62 6.58 0.83
CA PHE A 125 -11.52 7.17 1.61
C PHE A 125 -10.89 6.21 2.63
N PHE A 126 -11.59 5.12 2.98
CA PHE A 126 -11.13 4.13 3.94
C PHE A 126 -10.50 2.90 3.29
N SER A 127 -10.47 2.83 1.96
CA SER A 127 -9.93 1.68 1.22
C SER A 127 -8.50 1.36 1.65
N ILE A 128 -8.22 0.07 1.82
CA ILE A 128 -6.87 -0.45 2.07
C ILE A 128 -5.93 -0.21 0.88
N THR A 129 -6.49 0.06 -0.30
CA THR A 129 -5.74 0.31 -1.53
C THR A 129 -5.28 1.76 -1.68
N MET A 130 -5.66 2.64 -0.73
CA MET A 130 -5.08 3.98 -0.58
C MET A 130 -3.79 3.91 0.26
N PRO A 131 -2.64 4.35 -0.28
CA PRO A 131 -1.41 4.45 0.50
C PRO A 131 -1.52 5.57 1.53
N SER A 132 -0.68 5.53 2.58
CA SER A 132 -0.53 6.67 3.50
C SER A 132 -0.23 7.97 2.74
N GLN A 133 -0.75 9.10 3.23
CA GLN A 133 -0.50 10.41 2.64
C GLN A 133 0.98 10.82 2.71
N SER A 134 1.75 10.28 3.66
CA SER A 134 3.20 10.53 3.77
C SER A 134 4.06 9.65 2.86
N ARG A 135 3.44 8.79 2.04
CA ARG A 135 4.16 7.83 1.20
C ARG A 135 4.76 8.52 -0.04
N PHE A 136 6.01 8.18 -0.38
CA PHE A 136 6.75 8.64 -1.57
C PHE A 136 7.05 10.14 -1.66
N VAL A 137 6.71 10.91 -0.65
CA VAL A 137 6.86 12.37 -0.64
C VAL A 137 8.06 12.84 0.16
N ASN A 138 8.48 14.08 -0.09
CA ASN A 138 9.48 14.77 0.72
C ASN A 138 8.99 14.91 2.16
N GLU A 139 9.92 15.08 3.10
CA GLU A 139 9.59 15.30 4.50
C GLU A 139 8.62 16.48 4.66
N ASN A 140 7.69 16.36 5.62
CA ASN A 140 6.65 17.35 5.90
C ASN A 140 5.71 17.68 4.73
N SER A 141 5.66 16.84 3.70
CA SER A 141 4.72 16.97 2.58
C SER A 141 3.68 15.86 2.60
N LEU A 142 2.60 16.03 1.82
CA LEU A 142 1.55 15.03 1.63
C LEU A 142 1.40 14.69 0.15
N LEU A 143 1.08 13.43 -0.14
CA LEU A 143 0.83 12.91 -1.48
C LEU A 143 -0.53 13.38 -2.00
N TYR A 144 -1.52 13.43 -1.11
CA TYR A 144 -2.86 13.90 -1.39
C TYR A 144 -3.57 14.35 -0.11
N VAL A 145 -4.66 15.12 -0.25
CA VAL A 145 -5.60 15.47 0.83
C VAL A 145 -7.05 15.32 0.34
N PRO A 146 -8.01 14.95 1.20
CA PRO A 146 -9.42 15.04 0.86
C PRO A 146 -9.82 16.48 0.52
N ARG A 147 -10.75 16.64 -0.45
CA ARG A 147 -11.32 17.95 -0.76
C ARG A 147 -12.35 18.42 0.26
N LYS A 148 -13.06 17.46 0.85
CA LYS A 148 -14.04 17.75 1.90
C LYS A 148 -13.29 17.89 3.23
N GLU A 149 -13.45 19.04 3.87
CA GLU A 149 -12.89 19.28 5.21
C GLU A 149 -13.44 18.27 6.23
N GLY A 150 -12.59 17.83 7.15
CA GLY A 150 -12.95 16.83 8.16
C GLY A 150 -13.09 15.40 7.64
N GLN A 151 -12.96 15.15 6.33
CA GLN A 151 -12.97 13.80 5.78
C GLN A 151 -11.74 13.02 6.27
N LYS A 152 -11.99 11.88 6.93
CA LYS A 152 -10.93 10.97 7.40
C LYS A 152 -10.45 10.05 6.28
N ILE A 153 -9.19 9.64 6.38
CA ILE A 153 -8.58 8.59 5.54
C ILE A 153 -8.45 7.30 6.36
N GLY A 154 -8.49 6.15 5.71
CA GLY A 154 -8.35 4.85 6.37
C GLY A 154 -6.98 4.64 6.99
N GLU A 155 -6.96 4.18 8.24
CA GLU A 155 -5.75 3.92 9.03
C GLU A 155 -5.61 2.45 9.41
N PHE A 156 -6.71 1.68 9.39
CA PHE A 156 -6.68 0.29 9.84
C PHE A 156 -6.06 -0.64 8.80
N ALA A 157 -5.31 -1.63 9.30
CA ALA A 157 -4.77 -2.74 8.51
C ALA A 157 -5.82 -3.83 8.27
N ARG A 158 -6.92 -3.46 7.61
CA ARG A 158 -8.03 -4.34 7.23
C ARG A 158 -8.80 -3.75 6.04
N LEU A 159 -9.60 -4.58 5.39
CA LEU A 159 -10.52 -4.15 4.35
C LEU A 159 -11.54 -3.16 4.91
N SER A 160 -11.82 -2.10 4.15
CA SER A 160 -12.99 -1.26 4.37
C SER A 160 -14.28 -2.01 3.97
N GLN A 161 -15.43 -1.38 4.19
CA GLN A 161 -16.69 -1.90 3.66
C GLN A 161 -16.68 -1.92 2.12
N GLY A 162 -16.14 -0.88 1.47
CA GLY A 162 -16.05 -0.77 0.01
C GLY A 162 -15.13 -1.84 -0.59
N ASP A 163 -13.95 -2.06 -0.01
CA ASP A 163 -13.02 -3.11 -0.43
C ASP A 163 -13.68 -4.50 -0.35
N CYS A 164 -14.37 -4.78 0.77
CA CYS A 164 -15.07 -6.04 0.95
C CYS A 164 -16.18 -6.23 -0.10
N GLN A 165 -16.97 -5.19 -0.37
CA GLN A 165 -18.01 -5.24 -1.41
C GLN A 165 -17.42 -5.41 -2.81
N GLY A 166 -16.30 -4.74 -3.12
CA GLY A 166 -15.57 -4.91 -4.36
C GLY A 166 -15.09 -6.36 -4.56
N LEU A 167 -14.46 -6.95 -3.54
CA LEU A 167 -14.04 -8.36 -3.59
C LEU A 167 -15.23 -9.31 -3.72
N LYS A 168 -16.35 -9.06 -3.04
CA LYS A 168 -17.56 -9.88 -3.21
C LYS A 168 -18.10 -9.88 -4.64
N LYS A 169 -17.96 -8.77 -5.36
CA LYS A 169 -18.35 -8.68 -6.78
C LYS A 169 -17.40 -9.50 -7.66
N ILE A 170 -16.10 -9.48 -7.37
CA ILE A 170 -15.07 -10.22 -8.12
C ILE A 170 -15.14 -11.73 -7.84
N TYR A 171 -15.44 -12.13 -6.60
CA TYR A 171 -15.49 -13.52 -6.15
C TYR A 171 -16.92 -13.91 -5.72
N PRO A 172 -17.79 -14.40 -6.62
CA PRO A 172 -19.16 -14.77 -6.29
C PRO A 172 -19.30 -15.82 -5.18
N THR A 173 -18.29 -16.68 -5.00
CA THR A 173 -18.22 -17.63 -3.87
C THR A 173 -18.21 -16.93 -2.50
N CYS A 174 -17.86 -15.65 -2.46
CA CYS A 174 -17.93 -14.78 -1.29
C CYS A 174 -19.31 -14.15 -1.04
N ALA A 175 -20.36 -14.50 -1.80
CA ALA A 175 -21.67 -13.85 -1.70
C ALA A 175 -22.24 -13.80 -0.26
N ARG A 176 -21.96 -14.84 0.55
CA ARG A 176 -22.41 -14.97 1.94
C ARG A 176 -21.59 -14.16 2.96
N VAL A 177 -20.49 -13.53 2.56
CA VAL A 177 -19.67 -12.69 3.45
C VAL A 177 -20.43 -11.41 3.81
N VAL A 178 -20.50 -11.07 5.09
CA VAL A 178 -21.07 -9.81 5.57
C VAL A 178 -19.96 -8.77 5.61
N CYS A 179 -20.13 -7.66 4.88
CA CYS A 179 -19.17 -6.56 4.87
C CYS A 179 -19.53 -5.53 5.95
N SER A 180 -18.78 -5.55 7.05
CA SER A 180 -18.94 -4.58 8.14
C SER A 180 -18.04 -3.37 7.93
N ASN A 181 -18.53 -2.17 8.26
CA ASN A 181 -17.72 -0.96 8.26
C ASN A 181 -16.90 -0.89 9.56
N PRO A 182 -15.57 -1.02 9.52
CA PRO A 182 -14.75 -0.93 10.72
C PRO A 182 -14.65 0.46 11.32
N TYR A 183 -15.02 1.49 10.57
CA TYR A 183 -14.99 2.88 11.01
C TYR A 183 -16.33 3.32 11.60
N ASN A 184 -17.37 2.46 11.56
CA ASN A 184 -18.66 2.71 12.19
C ASN A 184 -18.70 2.17 13.62
N ILE A 185 -17.67 2.52 14.40
CA ILE A 185 -17.71 2.33 15.85
C ILE A 185 -18.34 3.60 16.40
N THR A 186 -19.65 3.56 16.67
CA THR A 186 -20.21 4.40 17.72
C THR A 186 -19.47 3.99 18.98
N LEU A 187 -18.47 4.78 19.38
CA LEU A 187 -18.02 4.74 20.77
C LEU A 187 -19.28 4.93 21.62
N PRO A 188 -19.52 4.12 22.66
CA PRO A 188 -20.50 4.49 23.66
C PRO A 188 -20.23 5.94 24.07
N GLU A 189 -21.24 6.80 24.00
CA GLU A 189 -21.17 8.16 24.55
C GLU A 189 -21.15 8.15 26.10
N ASP A 190 -21.16 6.98 26.73
CA ASP A 190 -21.00 6.77 28.16
C ASP A 190 -19.52 6.54 28.50
N ASP A 191 -18.82 7.65 28.76
CA ASP A 191 -17.94 7.85 29.93
C ASP A 191 -17.27 9.23 29.79
N ALA A 192 -18.11 10.26 29.66
CA ALA A 192 -17.73 11.64 29.92
C ALA A 192 -17.93 11.94 31.42
N GLU A 193 -17.11 11.33 32.28
CA GLU A 193 -16.82 11.88 33.62
C GLU A 193 -15.50 11.30 34.17
N LEU A 194 -14.37 11.83 33.69
CA LEU A 194 -13.14 11.77 34.49
C LEU A 194 -13.13 12.99 35.41
N ASP A 195 -13.55 12.74 36.64
CA ASP A 195 -13.48 13.58 37.82
C ASP A 195 -12.12 14.31 37.92
N PRO A 196 -12.05 15.66 37.92
CA PRO A 196 -10.80 16.41 37.91
C PRO A 196 -10.20 16.53 39.32
N LEU A 197 -10.10 15.43 40.07
CA LEU A 197 -9.64 15.43 41.45
C LEU A 197 -8.86 14.16 41.84
N SER A 198 -7.91 13.74 41.01
CA SER A 198 -6.83 12.86 41.47
C SER A 198 -5.61 12.89 40.54
N LEU A 199 -4.80 13.93 40.66
CA LEU A 199 -3.37 13.80 40.39
C LEU A 199 -2.61 14.75 41.30
N GLY A 200 -1.96 14.14 42.28
CA GLY A 200 -1.16 14.79 43.30
C GLY A 200 -0.10 15.70 42.71
N VAL A 201 -0.04 16.88 43.29
CA VAL A 201 1.03 17.87 43.19
C VAL A 201 2.37 17.18 43.44
N ALA A 202 3.21 17.11 42.41
CA ALA A 202 4.66 16.96 42.57
C ALA A 202 5.32 18.24 42.09
N THR A 203 5.57 19.14 43.04
CA THR A 203 6.43 20.31 42.89
C THR A 203 7.85 19.87 42.58
N PHE A 204 8.40 20.26 41.43
CA PHE A 204 9.85 20.26 41.22
C PHE A 204 10.35 21.67 40.94
N ILE A 205 11.31 22.04 41.77
CA ILE A 205 11.92 23.35 41.95
C ILE A 205 12.79 23.72 40.74
N GLU A 206 12.62 24.98 40.35
CA GLU A 206 13.41 25.78 39.43
C GLU A 206 14.85 26.00 39.96
N LYS A 207 15.88 25.71 39.14
CA LYS A 207 17.19 26.38 39.27
C LYS A 207 17.83 26.67 37.90
N ASN A 208 18.27 27.93 37.82
CA ASN A 208 18.80 28.72 36.71
C ASN A 208 20.18 28.31 36.16
N ALA A 209 20.39 28.78 34.91
CA ALA A 209 21.63 29.26 34.28
C ALA A 209 22.77 28.24 34.01
N THR A 210 23.54 28.29 32.93
CA THR A 210 24.20 29.45 32.31
C THR A 210 24.75 29.11 30.92
N VAL A 211 24.75 30.12 30.04
CA VAL A 211 25.58 30.40 28.84
C VAL A 211 26.88 29.58 28.69
N THR A 212 27.27 29.16 27.47
CA THR A 212 28.59 29.48 26.81
C THR A 212 28.80 28.82 25.43
N ARG A 213 28.98 29.70 24.42
CA ARG A 213 29.80 29.68 23.18
C ARG A 213 29.65 28.62 22.05
N ARG A 214 29.66 29.19 20.83
CA ARG A 214 29.93 28.61 19.50
C ARG A 214 31.34 27.99 19.38
N PRO A 215 31.55 27.19 18.33
CA PRO A 215 32.44 27.66 17.25
C PRO A 215 31.84 27.55 15.84
N ARG A 216 32.46 28.34 14.95
CA ARG A 216 32.23 28.57 13.52
C ARG A 216 33.42 27.98 12.75
N PHE A 217 33.19 27.33 11.60
CA PHE A 217 34.05 27.15 10.40
C PHE A 217 33.76 25.74 9.79
N THR A 218 33.74 25.43 8.49
CA THR A 218 33.81 26.16 7.20
C THR A 218 33.36 25.22 6.08
N ARG A 219 32.95 25.81 4.94
CA ARG A 219 32.50 25.20 3.67
C ARG A 219 33.52 24.26 3.00
N ARG A 220 33.01 23.29 2.21
CA ARG A 220 33.33 23.17 0.76
C ARG A 220 32.28 22.32 0.01
N PRO A 221 31.77 22.77 -1.15
CA PRO A 221 30.90 21.98 -2.01
C PRO A 221 31.72 21.22 -3.07
N THR A 222 31.42 19.94 -3.27
CA THR A 222 31.94 19.17 -4.41
C THR A 222 30.77 18.85 -5.33
N THR A 223 30.76 19.54 -6.47
CA THR A 223 29.96 19.21 -7.65
C THR A 223 30.50 17.94 -8.30
N THR A 224 29.64 16.95 -8.53
CA THR A 224 29.91 15.89 -9.49
C THR A 224 28.64 15.68 -10.31
N ARG A 225 28.80 15.76 -11.63
CA ARG A 225 27.77 15.57 -12.65
C ARG A 225 27.47 14.07 -12.73
N ASP A 226 26.22 13.68 -12.58
CA ASP A 226 25.74 12.38 -13.05
C ASP A 226 25.15 12.52 -14.45
N PRO A 227 25.48 11.62 -15.39
CA PRO A 227 24.85 11.57 -16.70
C PRO A 227 23.42 11.01 -16.61
N GLU A 228 22.49 11.68 -17.28
CA GLU A 228 21.11 11.23 -17.48
C GLU A 228 21.06 9.80 -18.08
N LEU A 229 20.46 8.88 -17.33
CA LEU A 229 20.02 7.58 -17.84
C LEU A 229 18.54 7.68 -18.25
N PRO A 230 18.17 7.15 -19.43
CA PRO A 230 16.85 7.36 -20.02
C PRO A 230 15.74 6.65 -19.23
N ALA A 231 14.59 7.31 -19.18
CA ALA A 231 13.35 6.82 -18.61
C ALA A 231 12.79 5.62 -19.39
N ASN A 232 13.16 4.41 -18.99
CA ASN A 232 12.50 3.21 -19.48
C ASN A 232 11.24 2.93 -18.64
N ASN A 233 10.11 2.88 -19.36
CA ASN A 233 8.78 2.55 -18.89
C ASN A 233 8.76 1.23 -18.10
N LEU A 234 8.69 1.32 -16.77
CA LEU A 234 8.45 0.18 -15.86
C LEU A 234 7.04 -0.43 -15.98
N PHE A 235 6.23 0.02 -16.94
CA PHE A 235 4.86 -0.45 -17.18
C PHE A 235 4.56 -0.80 -18.64
N ALA A 236 5.58 -0.85 -19.50
CA ALA A 236 5.43 -1.31 -20.88
C ALA A 236 6.51 -2.34 -21.18
N ASP A 237 6.28 -3.59 -20.79
CA ASP A 237 6.85 -4.70 -21.53
C ASP A 237 5.93 -5.92 -21.43
N GLU A 238 5.09 -6.08 -22.45
CA GLU A 238 4.48 -7.36 -22.79
C GLU A 238 5.57 -8.25 -23.41
N GLY A 239 6.10 -9.17 -22.61
CA GLY A 239 6.70 -10.42 -23.09
C GLY A 239 8.19 -10.39 -23.44
N THR A 240 9.01 -11.02 -22.60
CA THR A 240 9.84 -12.18 -23.00
C THR A 240 10.32 -12.97 -21.76
N PRO A 241 10.55 -14.29 -21.86
CA PRO A 241 10.63 -15.19 -20.71
C PRO A 241 12.06 -15.72 -20.46
N LEU A 242 12.61 -15.53 -19.26
CA LEU A 242 13.76 -16.31 -18.76
C LEU A 242 13.68 -16.52 -17.22
N ASP A 243 13.68 -17.80 -16.82
CA ASP A 243 13.76 -18.35 -15.44
C ASP A 243 15.04 -19.24 -15.34
N PRO A 244 15.60 -19.67 -14.17
CA PRO A 244 15.57 -19.22 -12.75
C PRO A 244 17.05 -19.03 -12.19
N PRO A 245 17.44 -19.02 -10.87
CA PRO A 245 16.89 -19.62 -9.63
C PRO A 245 16.32 -18.63 -8.58
N PHE A 246 15.34 -19.09 -7.79
CA PHE A 246 14.47 -18.28 -6.92
C PHE A 246 14.72 -18.46 -5.40
N ASN A 247 14.61 -17.35 -4.65
CA ASN A 247 14.57 -17.27 -3.17
C ASN A 247 13.37 -16.38 -2.72
N GLY A 248 12.13 -16.84 -2.89
CA GLY A 248 10.92 -16.09 -2.54
C GLY A 248 9.86 -16.94 -1.82
N LEU A 249 8.86 -16.28 -1.20
CA LEU A 249 7.70 -16.96 -0.60
C LEU A 249 6.56 -17.03 -1.64
N GLU A 250 5.99 -18.21 -1.85
CA GLU A 250 5.04 -18.48 -2.93
C GLU A 250 3.65 -18.84 -2.37
N PHE A 251 2.58 -18.28 -2.94
CA PHE A 251 1.21 -18.52 -2.48
C PHE A 251 0.20 -18.74 -3.62
N TRP A 252 -0.85 -19.52 -3.34
CA TRP A 252 -1.95 -19.81 -4.26
C TRP A 252 -3.30 -19.20 -3.80
N LEU A 253 -4.23 -18.96 -4.73
CA LEU A 253 -5.58 -18.42 -4.48
C LEU A 253 -6.64 -19.49 -4.75
N ASP A 254 -7.28 -20.04 -3.72
CA ASP A 254 -8.44 -20.94 -3.87
C ASP A 254 -9.74 -20.35 -3.30
N PRO A 255 -10.81 -20.26 -4.10
CA PRO A 255 -12.16 -20.08 -3.58
C PRO A 255 -12.89 -21.38 -3.16
N ASN A 256 -12.39 -22.58 -3.46
CA ASN A 256 -13.14 -23.85 -3.40
C ASN A 256 -12.50 -25.06 -2.66
N ARG A 257 -11.20 -25.14 -2.32
CA ARG A 257 -10.72 -26.22 -1.43
C ARG A 257 -11.10 -25.98 0.03
N GLN A 258 -12.04 -26.80 0.51
CA GLN A 258 -11.94 -27.31 1.86
C GLN A 258 -10.77 -28.31 1.89
N LYS A 259 -9.72 -28.03 2.68
CA LYS A 259 -8.74 -29.06 3.03
C LYS A 259 -9.50 -30.16 3.76
N THR A 260 -9.62 -31.33 3.14
CA THR A 260 -9.93 -32.57 3.84
C THR A 260 -8.69 -32.97 4.63
N ASN A 261 -8.82 -32.84 5.96
CA ASN A 261 -7.97 -33.29 7.08
C ASN A 261 -6.46 -33.01 7.00
#